data_AF-A0ABD3E3G5-F1
#
_entry.id   AF-A0ABD3E3G5-F1
#
_cell.length_a   1.000
_cell.length_b   1.000
_cell.length_c   1.000
_cell.angle_alpha   90.00
_cell.angle_beta   90.00
_cell.angle_gamma   90.00
#
_symmetry.space_group_name_H-M   'P 1'
#
loop_
_entity.id
_entity.type
_entity.pdbx_description
1 polymer ?
#
loop_
_entity_poly.entity_id
_entity_poly.type
_entity_poly.pdbx_seq_one_letter_code
_entity_poly.pdbx_strand_id
1 'polypeptide(L)'
;MFQDVLTPYYMEEVLFSLPELEVSNEDGVSILFYLQKIFPDEWNNFLERVKCLNEEELRGSDELEEQLRLWASYRGQTLTRTVRGMMYYRKALELQHFLI
;
A
#
# COMPACT_ATOMS: atom_id res chain seq x y z
N MET A 1 -34.03 17.50 -19.94
CA MET A 1 -33.61 16.09 -20.01
C MET A 1 -32.17 16.08 -19.53
N PHE A 2 -31.97 15.71 -18.27
CA PHE A 2 -30.68 15.75 -17.59
C PHE A 2 -29.79 14.65 -18.15
N GLN A 3 -28.66 15.03 -18.73
CA GLN A 3 -27.57 14.12 -18.99
C GLN A 3 -26.55 14.44 -17.89
N ASP A 4 -26.78 13.84 -16.71
CA ASP A 4 -25.80 13.85 -15.63
C ASP A 4 -24.53 13.21 -16.17
N VAL A 5 -23.59 14.08 -16.49
CA VAL A 5 -22.24 13.76 -16.92
C VAL A 5 -21.56 13.07 -15.75
N LEU A 6 -21.45 11.75 -15.83
CA LEU A 6 -20.38 10.93 -15.26
C LEU A 6 -19.85 11.46 -13.92
N THR A 7 -20.57 11.23 -12.83
CA THR A 7 -19.89 10.96 -11.56
C THR A 7 -19.33 9.54 -11.69
N PRO A 8 -18.01 9.34 -11.90
CA PRO A 8 -17.47 8.01 -11.78
C PRO A 8 -17.71 7.59 -10.33
N TYR A 9 -18.64 6.65 -10.14
CA TYR A 9 -18.80 5.96 -8.88
C TYR A 9 -17.43 5.42 -8.51
N TYR A 10 -16.83 6.10 -7.54
CA TYR A 10 -15.56 5.87 -6.85
C TYR A 10 -14.82 4.64 -7.38
N MET A 11 -13.77 4.88 -8.18
CA MET A 11 -12.65 3.94 -8.21
C MET A 11 -12.20 3.81 -6.76
N GLU A 12 -12.64 2.78 -6.05
CA GLU A 12 -11.92 2.38 -4.86
C GLU A 12 -10.54 1.95 -5.37
N GLU A 13 -9.60 2.90 -5.38
CA GLU A 13 -8.21 2.55 -5.09
C GLU A 13 -8.29 1.57 -3.93
N VAL A 14 -7.67 0.40 -4.07
CA VAL A 14 -7.73 -0.64 -3.02
C VAL A 14 -7.01 -0.06 -1.80
N LEU A 15 -7.78 0.63 -0.97
CA LEU A 15 -7.33 1.33 0.22
C LEU A 15 -7.38 0.31 1.34
N PHE A 16 -6.23 0.01 1.93
CA PHE A 16 -6.22 -0.78 3.15
C PHE A 16 -7.06 -0.08 4.21
N SER A 17 -7.87 -0.88 4.90
CA SER A 17 -8.45 -0.50 6.18
C SER A 17 -7.39 -0.53 7.28
N LEU A 18 -7.58 0.22 8.37
CA LEU A 18 -6.66 0.17 9.52
C LEU A 18 -6.47 -1.25 10.08
N PRO A 19 -7.53 -2.06 10.26
CA PRO A 19 -7.36 -3.43 10.73
C PRO A 19 -6.46 -4.26 9.81
N GLU A 20 -6.59 -4.13 8.49
CA GLU A 20 -5.72 -4.84 7.53
C GLU A 20 -4.25 -4.46 7.67
N LEU A 21 -3.96 -3.20 8.04
CA LEU A 21 -2.59 -2.73 8.25
C LEU A 21 -1.95 -3.30 9.51
N GLU A 22 -2.75 -3.59 10.53
CA GLU A 22 -2.30 -4.00 11.87
C GLU A 22 -2.35 -5.51 12.09
N VAL A 23 -3.27 -6.21 11.40
CA VAL A 23 -3.40 -7.66 11.48
C VAL A 23 -2.07 -8.30 11.08
N SER A 24 -1.52 -9.05 12.03
CA SER A 24 -0.29 -9.79 11.84
C SER A 24 -0.58 -11.10 11.10
N ASN A 25 0.35 -11.49 10.23
CA ASN A 25 0.34 -12.80 9.58
C ASN A 25 0.81 -13.91 10.56
N GLU A 26 0.93 -15.15 10.06
CA GLU A 26 1.39 -16.32 10.84
C GLU A 26 2.75 -16.11 11.54
N ASP A 27 3.58 -15.23 11.00
CA ASP A 27 4.91 -14.88 11.54
C ASP A 27 4.89 -13.69 12.51
N GLY A 28 3.71 -13.15 12.82
CA GLY A 28 3.59 -11.97 13.69
C GLY A 28 3.94 -10.64 13.00
N VAL A 29 3.97 -10.61 11.66
CA VAL A 29 4.32 -9.43 10.87
C VAL A 29 3.08 -8.79 10.27
N SER A 30 2.85 -7.50 10.55
CA SER A 30 1.77 -6.71 9.95
C SER A 30 2.19 -6.05 8.64
N ILE A 31 1.22 -5.67 7.80
CA ILE A 31 1.49 -4.97 6.54
C ILE A 31 2.20 -3.64 6.80
N LEU A 32 1.74 -2.89 7.80
CA LEU A 32 2.35 -1.61 8.16
C LEU A 32 3.81 -1.78 8.58
N PHE A 33 4.10 -2.77 9.45
CA PHE A 33 5.46 -3.08 9.86
C PHE A 33 6.34 -3.43 8.66
N TYR A 34 5.83 -4.25 7.74
CA TYR A 34 6.58 -4.63 6.54
C TYR A 34 6.90 -3.41 5.66
N LEU A 35 5.93 -2.53 5.42
CA LEU A 35 6.10 -1.31 4.63
C LEU A 35 7.12 -0.34 5.26
N GLN A 36 7.07 -0.14 6.58
CA GLN A 36 8.06 0.64 7.31
C GLN A 36 9.48 0.08 7.17
N LYS A 37 9.62 -1.25 7.13
CA LYS A 37 10.93 -1.91 6.97
C LYS A 37 11.51 -1.78 5.57
N ILE A 38 10.68 -1.84 4.52
CA ILE A 38 11.17 -1.74 3.14
C ILE A 38 11.30 -0.31 2.63
N PHE A 39 10.59 0.66 3.23
CA PHE A 39 10.63 2.08 2.87
C PHE A 39 10.89 2.99 4.09
N PRO A 40 12.03 2.84 4.81
CA PRO A 40 12.29 3.58 6.04
C PRO A 40 12.40 5.10 5.82
N ASP A 41 13.06 5.53 4.75
CA ASP A 41 13.22 6.97 4.44
C ASP A 41 11.87 7.61 4.09
N GLU A 42 11.02 6.89 3.36
CA GLU A 42 9.70 7.39 2.98
C GLU A 42 8.73 7.44 4.15
N TRP A 43 8.89 6.53 5.11
CA TRP A 43 8.17 6.58 6.38
C TRP A 43 8.57 7.82 7.20
N ASN A 44 9.86 8.11 7.29
CA ASN A 44 10.35 9.32 7.97
C ASN A 44 9.82 10.59 7.29
N ASN A 45 9.89 10.68 5.96
CA ASN A 45 9.34 11.81 5.20
C ASN A 45 7.82 11.95 5.40
N PHE A 46 7.10 10.84 5.53
CA PHE A 46 5.67 10.85 5.82
C PHE A 46 5.40 11.42 7.22
N LEU A 47 6.10 10.94 8.25
CA LEU A 47 5.99 11.44 9.62
C LEU A 47 6.31 12.93 9.73
N GLU A 48 7.37 13.40 9.07
CA GLU A 48 7.72 14.81 9.00
C GLU A 48 6.60 15.66 8.37
N ARG A 49 5.99 15.17 7.28
CA ARG A 49 4.90 15.86 6.57
C ARG A 49 3.66 16.02 7.44
N VAL A 50 3.28 14.97 8.17
CA VAL A 50 2.10 14.99 9.06
C VAL A 50 2.41 15.56 10.45
N LYS A 51 3.67 15.91 10.71
CA LYS A 51 4.19 16.46 11.97
C LYS A 51 3.97 15.55 13.17
N CYS A 52 4.10 14.24 12.94
CA CYS A 52 4.02 13.24 14.00
C CYS A 52 5.43 12.69 14.29
N LEU A 53 5.71 12.43 15.55
CA LEU A 53 7.00 11.86 16.00
C LEU A 53 6.98 10.34 16.05
N ASN A 54 5.81 9.73 16.19
CA ASN A 54 5.62 8.30 16.33
C ASN A 54 4.28 7.84 15.73
N GLU A 55 4.09 6.52 15.67
CA GLU A 55 2.87 5.92 15.13
C GLU A 55 1.64 6.13 16.03
N GLU A 56 1.83 6.26 17.35
CA GLU A 56 0.71 6.46 18.28
C GLU A 56 -0.01 7.80 18.02
N GLU A 57 0.75 8.85 17.69
CA GLU A 57 0.19 10.15 17.30
C GLU A 57 -0.67 10.08 16.03
N LEU A 58 -0.41 9.11 15.14
CA LEU A 58 -1.22 8.92 13.93
C LEU A 58 -2.63 8.39 14.23
N ARG A 59 -2.86 7.83 15.42
CA ARG A 59 -4.20 7.39 15.89
C ARG A 59 -4.95 8.50 16.63
N GLY A 60 -4.36 9.70 16.73
CA GLY A 60 -4.96 10.81 17.46
C GLY A 60 -6.08 11.55 16.71
N SER A 61 -6.24 11.29 15.41
CA SER A 61 -7.22 11.97 14.55
C SER A 61 -7.60 11.12 13.35
N ASP A 62 -8.89 11.09 13.02
CA ASP A 62 -9.43 10.43 11.81
C ASP A 62 -8.70 10.88 10.53
N GLU A 63 -8.28 12.14 10.44
CA GLU A 63 -7.55 12.67 9.29
C GLU A 63 -6.14 12.05 9.17
N LEU A 64 -5.44 11.86 10.30
CA LEU A 64 -4.12 11.23 10.33
C LEU A 64 -4.20 9.74 10.01
N GLU A 65 -5.24 9.08 10.49
CA GLU A 65 -5.55 7.69 10.16
C GLU A 65 -5.81 7.52 8.65
N GLU A 66 -6.56 8.42 8.05
CA GLU A 66 -6.79 8.42 6.60
C GLU A 66 -5.47 8.63 5.83
N GLN A 67 -4.62 9.58 6.26
CA GLN A 67 -3.31 9.81 5.65
C GLN A 67 -2.40 8.58 5.74
N LEU A 68 -2.43 7.85 6.87
CA LEU A 68 -1.69 6.61 7.04
C LEU A 68 -2.19 5.52 6.09
N ARG A 69 -3.51 5.34 6.01
CA ARG A 69 -4.13 4.37 5.10
C ARG A 69 -3.77 4.65 3.64
N LEU A 70 -3.82 5.91 3.23
CA LEU A 70 -3.42 6.34 1.88
C LEU A 70 -1.95 6.03 1.61
N TRP A 71 -1.04 6.43 2.51
CA TRP A 71 0.39 6.17 2.37
C TRP A 71 0.67 4.66 2.21
N ALA A 72 0.08 3.84 3.08
CA ALA A 72 0.28 2.40 3.06
C ALA A 72 -0.30 1.77 1.78
N SER A 73 -1.46 2.23 1.33
CA SER A 73 -2.12 1.71 0.12
C SER A 73 -1.31 2.01 -1.14
N TYR A 74 -0.79 3.23 -1.29
CA TYR A 74 0.07 3.57 -2.43
C TYR A 74 1.35 2.73 -2.49
N ARG A 75 1.96 2.47 -1.33
CA ARG A 75 3.19 1.64 -1.25
C ARG A 75 2.90 0.16 -1.44
N GLY A 76 1.83 -0.35 -0.85
CA GLY A 76 1.38 -1.73 -1.05
C GLY A 76 1.09 -2.03 -2.52
N GLN A 77 0.39 -1.14 -3.21
CA GLN A 77 0.13 -1.31 -4.65
C GLN A 77 1.42 -1.33 -5.48
N THR A 78 2.40 -0.48 -5.16
CA THR A 78 3.70 -0.46 -5.85
C THR A 78 4.42 -1.79 -5.66
N LEU A 79 4.44 -2.31 -4.43
CA LEU A 79 5.01 -3.62 -4.12
C LEU A 79 4.32 -4.74 -4.92
N THR A 80 2.98 -4.78 -4.94
CA THR A 80 2.22 -5.78 -5.71
C THR A 80 2.57 -5.72 -7.19
N ARG A 81 2.70 -4.52 -7.78
CA ARG A 81 3.08 -4.33 -9.18
C ARG A 81 4.48 -4.88 -9.46
N THR A 82 5.45 -4.60 -8.59
CA THR A 82 6.84 -5.09 -8.72
C THR A 82 6.91 -6.62 -8.62
N VAL A 83 6.32 -7.20 -7.56
CA VAL A 83 6.34 -8.65 -7.33
C VAL A 83 5.68 -9.39 -8.50
N ARG A 84 4.52 -8.90 -8.97
CA ARG A 84 3.82 -9.50 -10.11
C ARG A 84 4.64 -9.42 -11.40
N GLY A 85 5.32 -8.31 -11.65
CA GLY A 85 6.26 -8.16 -12.76
C GLY A 85 7.40 -9.18 -12.71
N MET A 86 8.03 -9.36 -11.55
CA MET A 86 9.09 -10.35 -11.33
C MET A 86 8.60 -11.79 -11.55
N MET A 87 7.39 -12.13 -11.07
CA MET A 87 6.78 -13.44 -11.28
C MET A 87 6.53 -13.74 -12.76
N TYR A 88 6.01 -12.77 -13.53
CA TYR A 88 5.82 -12.95 -14.97
C TYR A 88 7.14 -13.06 -15.73
N TYR A 89 8.16 -12.29 -15.33
CA TYR A 89 9.50 -12.40 -15.92
C TYR A 89 10.09 -13.80 -15.73
N ARG A 90 9.99 -14.36 -14.51
CA ARG A 90 10.41 -15.74 -14.24
C ARG A 90 9.66 -16.75 -15.12
N LYS A 91 8.33 -16.65 -15.21
CA LYS A 91 7.51 -17.53 -16.07
C LYS A 91 7.91 -17.43 -17.54
N ALA A 92 8.25 -16.23 -18.02
CA ALA A 92 8.71 -16.03 -19.39
C ALA A 92 10.06 -16.72 -19.65
N LEU A 93 11.00 -16.66 -18.70
CA LEU A 93 12.29 -17.37 -18.80
C LEU A 93 12.12 -18.89 -18.79
N GLU A 94 11.23 -19.42 -17.94
CA GLU A 94 10.92 -20.85 -17.88
C GLU A 94 10.31 -21.35 -19.21
N LEU A 95 9.41 -20.57 -19.82
CA LEU A 95 8.84 -20.88 -21.13
C LEU A 95 9.88 -20.78 -22.26
N GLN A 96 10.75 -19.77 -22.26
CA GLN A 96 11.81 -19.63 -23.26
C GLN A 96 12.79 -20.82 -23.22
N HIS A 97 13.12 -21.30 -22.02
CA HIS A 97 13.96 -22.49 -21.86
C HIS A 97 13.31 -23.77 -22.42
N PHE A 98 11.99 -23.87 -22.41
CA PHE A 98 11.25 -25.01 -22.94
C PHE A 98 11.02 -24.96 -24.46
N LEU A 99 11.19 -23.78 -25.07
CA LEU A 99 10.99 -23.53 -26.50
C LEU A 99 12.30 -23.52 -27.31
N ILE A 100 13.44 -23.74 -26.64
CA ILE A 100 14.78 -23.94 -27.22
C ILE A 100 15.15 -25.41 -27.06
#